data_AF-A0A7C5F7Q4-F1
#
_entry.id   AF-A0A7C5F7Q4-F1
#
_cell.length_a   1.000
_cell.length_b   1.000
_cell.length_c   1.000
_cell.angle_alpha   90.00
_cell.angle_beta   90.00
_cell.angle_gamma   90.00
#
_symmetry.space_group_name_H-M   'P 1'
#
loop_
_entity.id
_entity.type
_entity.pdbx_description
1 polymer ?
#
loop_
_entity_poly.entity_id
_entity_poly.type
_entity_poly.pdbx_seq_one_letter_code
_entity_poly.pdbx_strand_id
1 'polypeptide(L)'
;MPFTNVDLVKKHLLQHQVGTTERENISLKLSSTTPAQLPDRNLTVNSEKVKGKEQIVPVQQSVSFASGDAVQLPNSELIPDSVVVASDSSLGRIYVENVDYSIDYDGGRITRLSSGAISSGSSAVIWYLCFRIYQSGTDYSIDYQAGEITRMASGAIEEGQWVFVDYQVEFGFFSDDLIANAIVEADGQILSKLDPLYFESTEQNLVTAETYWAVSILCNMKSLEALNQNLPGNQAKALADSWAERGQKYLRQAELLLGSYIKQSGQLEVPLKVRNEG
;
A
#
# COMPACT_ATOMS: atom_id res chain seq x y z
N MET A 1 10.27 3.89 -32.55
CA MET A 1 9.76 2.82 -31.66
C MET A 1 9.69 3.42 -30.27
N PRO A 2 8.71 3.05 -29.43
CA PRO A 2 8.69 3.53 -28.04
C PRO A 2 10.00 3.18 -27.33
N PHE A 3 10.47 4.08 -26.47
CA PHE A 3 11.64 3.90 -25.60
C PHE A 3 11.37 2.86 -24.50
N THR A 4 10.12 2.66 -24.11
CA THR A 4 9.67 1.70 -23.09
C THR A 4 8.92 0.50 -23.68
N ASN A 5 8.57 -0.46 -22.84
CA ASN A 5 7.80 -1.64 -23.21
C ASN A 5 6.88 -2.09 -22.06
N VAL A 6 5.98 -3.03 -22.36
CA VAL A 6 4.98 -3.55 -21.41
C VAL A 6 5.63 -4.11 -20.15
N ASP A 7 6.73 -4.85 -20.27
CA ASP A 7 7.41 -5.47 -19.14
C ASP A 7 8.00 -4.44 -18.18
N LEU A 8 8.58 -3.36 -18.71
CA LEU A 8 9.12 -2.25 -17.91
C LEU A 8 8.01 -1.52 -17.15
N VAL A 9 6.89 -1.23 -17.81
CA VAL A 9 5.73 -0.60 -17.16
C VAL A 9 5.13 -1.51 -16.09
N LYS A 10 4.93 -2.80 -16.37
CA LYS A 10 4.45 -3.79 -15.38
C LYS A 10 5.37 -3.87 -14.17
N LYS A 11 6.69 -4.00 -14.41
CA LYS A 11 7.68 -4.03 -13.34
C LYS A 11 7.57 -2.79 -12.47
N HIS A 12 7.40 -1.62 -13.07
CA HIS A 12 7.27 -0.37 -12.35
C HIS A 12 5.99 -0.30 -11.51
N LEU A 13 4.84 -0.69 -12.08
CA LEU A 13 3.56 -0.72 -11.38
C LEU A 13 3.61 -1.65 -10.15
N LEU A 14 4.22 -2.83 -10.29
CA LEU A 14 4.42 -3.78 -9.20
C LEU A 14 5.36 -3.26 -8.11
N GLN A 15 6.52 -2.71 -8.51
CA GLN A 15 7.51 -2.19 -7.56
C GLN A 15 7.00 -1.01 -6.73
N HIS A 16 6.14 -0.18 -7.32
CA HIS A 16 5.59 0.99 -6.65
C HIS A 16 4.18 0.77 -6.10
N GLN A 17 3.71 -0.49 -6.07
CA GLN A 17 2.40 -0.85 -5.50
C GLN A 17 1.29 0.07 -6.04
N VAL A 18 1.33 0.32 -7.35
CA VAL A 18 0.42 1.25 -8.00
C VAL A 18 -0.95 0.61 -8.12
N GLY A 19 -1.86 1.02 -7.26
CA GLY A 19 -3.24 0.52 -7.23
C GLY A 19 -3.51 -0.55 -6.18
N THR A 20 -2.61 -0.80 -5.24
CA THR A 20 -2.95 -1.62 -4.08
C THR A 20 -3.46 -0.74 -2.94
N THR A 21 -4.54 -1.17 -2.29
CA THR A 21 -5.05 -0.54 -1.06
C THR A 21 -5.13 -1.60 0.02
N GLU A 22 -4.49 -1.32 1.15
CA GLU A 22 -4.62 -2.14 2.36
C GLU A 22 -5.90 -1.77 3.11
N ARG A 23 -6.63 -2.80 3.54
CA ARG A 23 -7.77 -2.72 4.43
C ARG A 23 -7.44 -3.51 5.67
N GLU A 24 -7.70 -2.93 6.83
CA GLU A 24 -7.45 -3.57 8.11
C GLU A 24 -8.72 -3.55 8.97
N ASN A 25 -8.88 -4.60 9.76
CA ASN A 25 -9.89 -4.74 10.79
C ASN A 25 -11.33 -4.55 10.28
N ILE A 26 -11.61 -4.96 9.04
CA ILE A 26 -12.96 -4.94 8.50
C ILE A 26 -13.79 -5.99 9.24
N SER A 27 -14.78 -5.53 9.99
CA SER A 27 -15.63 -6.40 10.80
C SER A 27 -16.70 -7.07 9.94
N LEU A 28 -16.75 -8.40 9.99
CA LEU A 28 -17.65 -9.22 9.19
C LEU A 28 -18.29 -10.30 10.07
N LYS A 29 -19.60 -10.50 9.94
CA LYS A 29 -20.31 -11.58 10.61
C LYS A 29 -20.44 -12.78 9.68
N LEU A 30 -19.81 -13.90 10.03
CA LEU A 30 -19.90 -15.13 9.25
C LEU A 30 -21.03 -16.01 9.78
N SER A 31 -22.07 -16.23 8.98
CA SER A 31 -23.26 -16.99 9.38
C SER A 31 -23.41 -18.24 8.52
N SER A 32 -23.51 -19.40 9.17
CA SER A 32 -23.62 -20.72 8.51
C SER A 32 -22.51 -20.94 7.47
N THR A 33 -22.84 -21.45 6.28
CA THR A 33 -21.96 -21.60 5.10
C THR A 33 -22.32 -20.60 4.00
N THR A 34 -23.04 -19.52 4.33
CA THR A 34 -23.40 -18.49 3.35
C THR A 34 -22.21 -17.55 3.18
N PRO A 35 -21.79 -17.24 1.94
CA PRO A 35 -20.75 -16.25 1.71
C PRO A 35 -21.12 -14.90 2.29
N ALA A 36 -20.17 -14.28 2.98
CA ALA A 36 -20.27 -12.93 3.50
C ALA A 36 -19.41 -12.00 2.64
N GLN A 37 -20.00 -10.91 2.17
CA GLN A 37 -19.38 -9.98 1.22
C GLN A 37 -18.49 -8.99 1.96
N LEU A 38 -17.22 -8.89 1.55
CA LEU A 38 -16.33 -7.81 1.92
C LEU A 38 -16.69 -6.53 1.15
N PRO A 39 -16.36 -5.34 1.69
CA PRO A 39 -16.62 -4.05 1.03
C PRO A 39 -16.03 -3.94 -0.38
N ASP A 40 -14.89 -4.60 -0.64
CA ASP A 40 -14.17 -4.53 -1.90
C ASP A 40 -14.13 -5.90 -2.62
N ARG A 41 -13.79 -5.88 -3.90
CA ARG A 41 -13.64 -7.05 -4.78
C ARG A 41 -12.23 -7.07 -5.39
N ASN A 42 -11.85 -8.14 -6.10
CA ASN A 42 -10.51 -8.28 -6.70
C ASN A 42 -9.40 -8.13 -5.66
N LEU A 43 -9.49 -8.95 -4.63
CA LEU A 43 -8.51 -9.01 -3.56
C LEU A 43 -7.23 -9.66 -4.08
N THR A 44 -6.10 -9.22 -3.56
CA THR A 44 -4.81 -9.85 -3.85
C THR A 44 -4.81 -11.25 -3.25
N VAL A 45 -4.47 -12.27 -4.04
CA VAL A 45 -4.47 -13.68 -3.60
C VAL A 45 -3.50 -13.86 -2.42
N ASN A 46 -3.95 -14.55 -1.36
CA ASN A 46 -3.23 -14.75 -0.10
C ASN A 46 -2.89 -13.46 0.67
N SER A 47 -3.53 -12.34 0.36
CA SER A 47 -3.36 -11.11 1.14
C SER A 47 -4.25 -11.05 2.38
N GLU A 48 -5.23 -11.95 2.49
CA GLU A 48 -6.22 -11.89 3.53
C GLU A 48 -5.69 -12.44 4.86
N LYS A 49 -6.12 -11.83 5.96
CA LYS A 49 -5.90 -12.32 7.32
C LYS A 49 -7.21 -12.22 8.09
N VAL A 50 -7.79 -13.36 8.44
CA VAL A 50 -9.05 -13.43 9.19
C VAL A 50 -8.74 -13.66 10.68
N LYS A 51 -9.25 -12.77 11.53
CA LYS A 51 -8.90 -12.64 12.94
C LYS A 51 -10.16 -12.71 13.82
N GLY A 52 -10.05 -13.36 14.97
CA GLY A 52 -11.15 -13.50 15.94
C GLY A 52 -10.76 -12.99 17.32
N LYS A 53 -11.65 -12.22 17.97
CA LYS A 53 -11.52 -11.87 19.39
C LYS A 53 -12.16 -12.95 20.24
N GLU A 54 -11.43 -14.03 20.51
CA GLU A 54 -11.91 -15.14 21.35
C GLU A 54 -11.45 -15.04 22.80
N GLN A 55 -10.30 -14.40 23.04
CA GLN A 55 -9.73 -14.29 24.37
C GLN A 55 -10.31 -13.08 25.10
N ILE A 56 -10.82 -13.34 26.31
CA ILE A 56 -11.25 -12.30 27.26
C ILE A 56 -10.32 -12.20 28.47
N VAL A 57 -9.39 -13.14 28.61
CA VAL A 57 -8.40 -13.18 29.70
C VAL A 57 -7.09 -12.62 29.15
N PRO A 58 -6.57 -11.50 29.67
CA PRO A 58 -5.30 -10.95 29.22
C PRO A 58 -4.14 -11.90 29.51
N VAL A 59 -3.21 -11.98 28.56
CA VAL A 59 -1.91 -12.60 28.77
C VAL A 59 -1.09 -11.66 29.64
N GLN A 60 -0.60 -12.15 30.78
CA GLN A 60 0.30 -11.41 31.67
C GLN A 60 1.73 -11.90 31.50
N GLN A 61 2.68 -10.98 31.38
CA GLN A 61 4.10 -11.32 31.28
C GLN A 61 5.00 -10.24 31.88
N SER A 62 6.16 -10.65 32.41
CA SER A 62 7.26 -9.74 32.72
C SER A 62 8.12 -9.48 31.48
N VAL A 63 8.31 -8.20 31.14
CA VAL A 63 9.20 -7.74 30.08
C VAL A 63 10.45 -7.12 30.69
N SER A 64 11.62 -7.50 30.20
CA SER A 64 12.91 -7.02 30.72
C SER A 64 13.68 -6.27 29.64
N PHE A 65 14.02 -5.01 29.92
CA PHE A 65 14.79 -4.15 29.02
C PHE A 65 16.31 -4.20 29.30
N ALA A 66 16.80 -5.29 29.91
CA ALA A 66 18.20 -5.47 30.27
C ALA A 66 19.13 -5.60 29.05
N SER A 67 18.65 -6.22 27.97
CA SER A 67 19.42 -6.46 26.74
C SER A 67 19.17 -5.41 25.64
N GLY A 68 18.35 -4.40 25.91
CA GLY A 68 18.00 -3.36 24.95
C GLY A 68 16.63 -2.74 25.23
N ASP A 69 16.32 -1.66 24.52
CA ASP A 69 15.05 -0.93 24.70
C ASP A 69 13.85 -1.64 24.05
N ALA A 70 14.03 -2.73 23.30
CA ALA A 70 12.94 -3.43 22.63
C ALA A 70 12.88 -4.91 23.00
N VAL A 71 11.67 -5.40 23.25
CA VAL A 71 11.39 -6.77 23.68
C VAL A 71 10.31 -7.37 22.77
N GLN A 72 10.57 -8.57 22.27
CA GLN A 72 9.60 -9.35 21.51
C GLN A 72 8.66 -10.09 22.46
N LEU A 73 7.35 -9.95 22.27
CA LEU A 73 6.35 -10.70 23.01
C LEU A 73 6.13 -12.08 22.36
N PRO A 74 5.68 -13.09 23.12
CA PRO A 74 5.35 -14.42 22.60
C PRO A 74 4.21 -14.43 21.60
N ASN A 75 3.32 -13.42 21.66
CA ASN A 75 2.17 -13.29 20.78
C ASN A 75 2.31 -12.05 19.89
N SER A 76 1.91 -12.21 18.63
CA SER A 76 1.70 -11.15 17.64
C SER A 76 0.21 -10.82 17.53
N GLU A 77 -0.16 -9.91 16.63
CA GLU A 77 -1.57 -9.58 16.33
C GLU A 77 -2.35 -9.19 17.61
N LEU A 78 -1.76 -8.26 18.36
CA LEU A 78 -2.33 -7.74 19.58
C LEU A 78 -3.56 -6.90 19.26
N ILE A 79 -4.57 -6.96 20.13
CA ILE A 79 -5.77 -6.14 19.96
C ILE A 79 -5.41 -4.69 20.35
N PRO A 80 -5.61 -3.70 19.46
CA PRO A 80 -5.40 -2.30 19.79
C PRO A 80 -6.14 -1.90 21.07
N ASP A 81 -5.54 -1.00 21.85
CA ASP A 81 -6.06 -0.48 23.11
C ASP A 81 -6.28 -1.53 24.23
N SER A 82 -5.80 -2.77 24.04
CA SER A 82 -5.88 -3.81 25.08
C SER A 82 -4.63 -3.91 25.96
N VAL A 83 -3.56 -3.22 25.57
CA VAL A 83 -2.26 -3.31 26.23
C VAL A 83 -2.23 -2.42 27.47
N VAL A 84 -1.77 -2.99 28.58
CA VAL A 84 -1.47 -2.27 29.82
C VAL A 84 -0.06 -2.64 30.25
N VAL A 85 0.78 -1.65 30.55
CA VAL A 85 2.13 -1.87 31.08
C VAL A 85 2.23 -1.19 32.43
N ALA A 86 2.74 -1.90 33.44
CA ALA A 86 2.97 -1.36 34.77
C ALA A 86 4.34 -1.74 35.35
N SER A 87 4.76 -1.05 36.41
CA SER A 87 6.02 -1.33 37.12
C SER A 87 6.11 -2.75 37.69
N ASP A 88 4.96 -3.30 38.08
CA ASP A 88 4.83 -4.58 38.77
C ASP A 88 3.43 -5.16 38.56
N SER A 89 3.21 -6.41 39.00
CA SER A 89 1.92 -7.11 38.87
C SER A 89 0.80 -6.54 39.74
N SER A 90 1.12 -5.62 40.66
CA SER A 90 0.16 -4.94 41.54
C SER A 90 -0.27 -3.59 40.99
N LEU A 91 0.09 -3.27 39.74
CA LEU A 91 -0.25 -2.03 39.05
C LEU A 91 0.32 -0.78 39.74
N GLY A 92 1.47 -0.88 40.41
CA GLY A 92 2.06 0.21 41.21
C GLY A 92 2.15 1.55 40.46
N ARG A 93 2.79 1.53 39.28
CA ARG A 93 2.73 2.63 38.31
C ARG A 93 2.32 2.08 36.95
N ILE A 94 1.23 2.59 36.40
CA ILE A 94 0.81 2.32 35.02
C ILE A 94 1.56 3.28 34.10
N TYR A 95 2.21 2.73 33.09
CA TYR A 95 2.91 3.46 32.05
C TYR A 95 1.96 3.77 30.88
N VAL A 96 2.24 4.87 30.19
CA VAL A 96 1.38 5.37 29.11
C VAL A 96 2.02 5.10 27.75
N GLU A 97 1.26 4.50 26.84
CA GLU A 97 1.70 4.26 25.47
C GLU A 97 1.97 5.60 24.75
N ASN A 98 3.00 5.62 23.89
CA ASN A 98 3.54 6.78 23.19
C ASN A 98 4.13 7.88 24.09
N VAL A 99 4.26 7.61 25.40
CA VAL A 99 4.95 8.48 26.37
C VAL A 99 6.10 7.72 27.03
N ASP A 100 5.80 6.53 27.58
CA ASP A 100 6.74 5.68 28.29
C ASP A 100 7.26 4.52 27.44
N TYR A 101 6.43 4.00 26.55
CA TYR A 101 6.71 2.90 25.64
C TYR A 101 5.89 3.03 24.34
N SER A 102 6.23 2.29 23.30
CA SER A 102 5.42 2.07 22.10
C SER A 102 5.22 0.58 21.84
N ILE A 103 4.12 0.22 21.18
CA ILE A 103 3.78 -1.15 20.80
C ILE A 103 3.67 -1.25 19.29
N ASP A 104 4.32 -2.26 18.73
CA ASP A 104 4.00 -2.81 17.42
C ASP A 104 2.93 -3.89 17.63
N TYR A 105 1.68 -3.55 17.31
CA TYR A 105 0.52 -4.41 17.54
C TYR A 105 0.54 -5.64 16.62
N ASP A 106 0.99 -5.49 15.38
CA ASP A 106 1.04 -6.59 14.42
C ASP A 106 2.19 -7.54 14.76
N GLY A 107 3.39 -6.99 14.99
CA GLY A 107 4.58 -7.77 15.30
C GLY A 107 4.68 -8.25 16.74
N GLY A 108 3.85 -7.73 17.65
CA GLY A 108 3.90 -8.07 19.08
C GLY A 108 5.19 -7.62 19.75
N ARG A 109 5.66 -6.40 19.46
CA ARG A 109 6.94 -5.89 19.98
C ARG A 109 6.71 -4.65 20.84
N ILE A 110 7.21 -4.67 22.07
CA ILE A 110 7.21 -3.50 22.96
C ILE A 110 8.57 -2.80 22.91
N THR A 111 8.57 -1.48 22.79
CA THR A 111 9.78 -0.66 22.81
C THR A 111 9.66 0.41 23.89
N ARG A 112 10.64 0.47 24.78
CA ARG A 112 10.79 1.56 25.75
C ARG A 112 11.15 2.86 25.03
N LEU A 113 10.52 3.95 25.43
CA LEU A 113 10.91 5.28 24.97
C LEU A 113 11.97 5.85 25.92
N SER A 114 13.07 6.37 25.36
CA SER A 114 14.17 6.92 26.16
C SER A 114 13.77 8.14 26.99
N SER A 115 12.79 8.91 26.52
CA SER A 115 12.14 10.03 27.23
C SER A 115 11.12 9.59 28.30
N GLY A 116 10.79 8.30 28.33
CA GLY A 116 9.78 7.71 29.20
C GLY A 116 10.25 7.45 30.63
N ALA A 117 9.31 7.07 31.48
CA ALA A 117 9.56 6.78 32.89
C ALA A 117 9.97 5.35 33.21
N ILE A 118 9.86 4.41 32.26
CA ILE A 118 10.46 3.08 32.37
C ILE A 118 11.98 3.30 32.30
N SER A 119 12.76 2.83 33.26
CA SER A 119 14.21 3.04 33.26
C SER A 119 14.92 2.08 32.30
N SER A 120 16.06 2.47 31.75
CA SER A 120 16.88 1.53 30.96
C SER A 120 17.33 0.36 31.85
N GLY A 121 17.25 -0.86 31.32
CA GLY A 121 17.59 -2.07 32.06
C GLY A 121 16.55 -2.53 33.09
N SER A 122 15.47 -1.78 33.33
CA SER A 122 14.43 -2.20 34.26
C SER A 122 13.51 -3.27 33.65
N SER A 123 12.72 -3.91 34.51
CA SER A 123 11.63 -4.78 34.08
C SER A 123 10.28 -4.12 34.34
N ALA A 124 9.29 -4.48 33.55
CA ALA A 124 7.90 -4.07 33.71
C ALA A 124 7.01 -5.31 33.54
N VAL A 125 5.74 -5.19 33.92
CA VAL A 125 4.72 -6.21 33.67
C VAL A 125 3.76 -5.68 32.61
N ILE A 126 3.47 -6.51 31.61
CA ILE A 126 2.54 -6.21 30.53
C ILE A 126 1.34 -7.16 30.61
N TRP A 127 0.17 -6.62 30.34
CA TRP A 127 -1.07 -7.35 30.06
C TRP A 127 -1.56 -6.97 28.67
N TYR A 128 -2.01 -7.95 27.88
CA TYR A 128 -2.57 -7.69 26.56
C TYR A 128 -3.55 -8.79 26.14
N LEU A 129 -4.41 -8.46 25.17
CA LEU A 129 -5.20 -9.45 24.43
C LEU A 129 -4.64 -9.56 23.02
N CYS A 130 -4.70 -10.76 22.44
CA CYS A 130 -4.33 -10.98 21.04
C CYS A 130 -5.51 -11.57 20.26
N PHE A 131 -5.49 -11.37 18.95
CA PHE A 131 -6.41 -12.04 18.05
C PHE A 131 -6.01 -13.50 17.86
N ARG A 132 -7.01 -14.37 17.71
CA ARG A 132 -6.81 -15.68 17.09
C ARG A 132 -6.80 -15.50 15.58
N ILE A 133 -5.79 -16.05 14.91
CA ILE A 133 -5.69 -16.05 13.45
C ILE A 133 -6.28 -17.35 12.91
N TYR A 134 -7.24 -17.24 12.01
CA TYR A 134 -7.88 -18.37 11.33
C TYR A 134 -7.14 -18.71 10.05
N GLN A 135 -7.26 -19.97 9.62
CA GLN A 135 -6.56 -20.51 8.46
C GLN A 135 -7.49 -20.67 7.25
N SER A 136 -7.09 -20.11 6.12
CA SER A 136 -7.75 -20.32 4.82
C SER A 136 -7.73 -21.79 4.43
N GLY A 137 -8.83 -22.29 3.87
CA GLY A 137 -9.05 -23.70 3.52
C GLY A 137 -9.32 -24.65 4.69
N THR A 138 -9.25 -24.16 5.95
CA THR A 138 -9.58 -24.94 7.15
C THR A 138 -10.75 -24.32 7.91
N ASP A 139 -10.63 -23.03 8.24
CA ASP A 139 -11.60 -22.28 9.03
C ASP A 139 -12.58 -21.49 8.14
N TYR A 140 -12.08 -21.00 7.01
CA TYR A 140 -12.84 -20.25 6.02
C TYR A 140 -12.30 -20.53 4.61
N SER A 141 -13.10 -20.21 3.59
CA SER A 141 -12.67 -20.10 2.20
C SER A 141 -12.96 -18.69 1.70
N ILE A 142 -12.18 -18.23 0.73
CA ILE A 142 -12.34 -16.89 0.15
C ILE A 142 -12.40 -16.97 -1.38
N ASP A 143 -13.34 -16.25 -1.97
CA ASP A 143 -13.34 -15.91 -3.39
C ASP A 143 -12.70 -14.53 -3.54
N TYR A 144 -11.44 -14.51 -3.98
CA TYR A 144 -10.67 -13.28 -4.16
C TYR A 144 -11.28 -12.35 -5.21
N GLN A 145 -11.90 -12.89 -6.26
CA GLN A 145 -12.47 -12.07 -7.33
C GLN A 145 -13.78 -11.43 -6.85
N ALA A 146 -14.65 -12.21 -6.21
CA ALA A 146 -15.92 -11.74 -5.69
C ALA A 146 -15.78 -10.94 -4.38
N GLY A 147 -14.66 -11.09 -3.66
CA GLY A 147 -14.46 -10.52 -2.33
C GLY A 147 -15.36 -11.16 -1.28
N GLU A 148 -15.61 -12.47 -1.40
CA GLU A 148 -16.55 -13.18 -0.53
C GLU A 148 -15.80 -14.15 0.39
N ILE A 149 -16.08 -14.08 1.70
CA ILE A 149 -15.55 -15.03 2.69
C ILE A 149 -16.67 -15.94 3.16
N THR A 150 -16.42 -17.24 3.10
CA THR A 150 -17.35 -18.27 3.56
C THR A 150 -16.74 -19.03 4.72
N ARG A 151 -17.48 -19.15 5.83
CA ARG A 151 -17.09 -20.00 6.95
C ARG A 151 -17.13 -21.47 6.53
N MET A 152 -16.12 -22.24 6.92
CA MET A 152 -16.14 -23.68 6.78
C MET A 152 -16.81 -24.32 8.00
N ALA A 153 -17.76 -25.22 7.78
CA ALA A 153 -18.52 -25.84 8.87
C ALA A 153 -17.66 -26.67 9.83
N SER A 154 -16.59 -27.27 9.32
CA SER A 154 -15.57 -28.02 10.08
C SER A 154 -14.52 -27.13 10.76
N GLY A 155 -14.55 -25.83 10.48
CA GLY A 155 -13.59 -24.85 10.97
C GLY A 155 -13.83 -24.45 12.42
N ALA A 156 -12.87 -23.71 12.98
CA ALA A 156 -12.94 -23.20 14.33
C ALA A 156 -13.75 -21.91 14.50
N ILE A 157 -14.11 -21.25 13.40
CA ILE A 157 -15.03 -20.10 13.45
C ILE A 157 -16.41 -20.63 13.85
N GLU A 158 -17.04 -20.03 14.85
CA GLU A 158 -18.38 -20.40 15.32
C GLU A 158 -19.48 -19.80 14.44
N GLU A 159 -20.65 -20.42 14.42
CA GLU A 159 -21.78 -19.89 13.65
C GLU A 159 -22.23 -18.52 14.17
N GLY A 160 -22.26 -17.53 13.27
CA GLY A 160 -22.66 -16.17 13.61
C GLY A 160 -21.57 -15.37 14.33
N GLN A 161 -20.35 -15.89 14.41
CA GLN A 161 -19.22 -15.17 14.99
C GLN A 161 -18.82 -13.95 14.16
N TRP A 162 -18.46 -12.88 14.85
CA TRP A 162 -17.83 -11.71 14.25
C TRP A 162 -16.32 -11.93 14.14
N VAL A 163 -15.80 -11.71 12.94
CA VAL A 163 -14.37 -11.75 12.63
C VAL A 163 -13.91 -10.39 12.11
N PHE A 164 -12.61 -10.14 12.18
CA PHE A 164 -11.95 -8.98 11.59
C PHE A 164 -11.11 -9.47 10.42
N VAL A 165 -11.20 -8.80 9.28
CA VAL A 165 -10.49 -9.20 8.08
C VAL A 165 -9.58 -8.07 7.64
N ASP A 166 -8.30 -8.38 7.52
CA ASP A 166 -7.34 -7.55 6.80
C ASP A 166 -7.17 -8.13 5.39
N TYR A 167 -7.01 -7.28 4.39
CA TYR A 167 -6.76 -7.72 3.01
C TYR A 167 -6.19 -6.59 2.16
N GLN A 168 -5.55 -6.95 1.05
CA GLN A 168 -5.14 -6.01 0.01
C GLN A 168 -6.09 -6.10 -1.17
N VAL A 169 -6.50 -4.96 -1.68
CA VAL A 169 -7.27 -4.85 -2.93
C VAL A 169 -6.32 -4.45 -4.03
N GLU A 170 -6.37 -5.17 -5.15
CA GLU A 170 -5.67 -4.77 -6.37
C GLU A 170 -6.64 -4.04 -7.29
N PHE A 171 -6.59 -2.70 -7.30
CA PHE A 171 -7.36 -1.86 -8.22
C PHE A 171 -6.78 -1.82 -9.64
N GLY A 172 -5.83 -2.71 -9.96
CA GLY A 172 -4.77 -2.41 -10.92
C GLY A 172 -4.45 -3.46 -11.98
N PHE A 173 -5.35 -4.40 -12.33
CA PHE A 173 -5.09 -5.20 -13.54
C PHE A 173 -5.24 -4.33 -14.79
N PHE A 174 -4.13 -3.74 -15.22
CA PHE A 174 -3.98 -3.22 -16.57
C PHE A 174 -3.70 -4.41 -17.47
N SER A 175 -4.59 -4.68 -18.43
CA SER A 175 -4.29 -5.68 -19.45
C SER A 175 -3.07 -5.24 -20.27
N ASP A 176 -2.35 -6.19 -20.84
CA ASP A 176 -1.20 -5.93 -21.72
C ASP A 176 -1.59 -4.99 -22.86
N ASP A 177 -2.81 -5.13 -23.38
CA ASP A 177 -3.37 -4.24 -24.40
C ASP A 177 -3.52 -2.80 -23.88
N LEU A 178 -4.00 -2.63 -22.66
CA LEU A 178 -4.20 -1.31 -22.05
C LEU A 178 -2.84 -0.65 -21.76
N ILE A 179 -1.87 -1.42 -21.27
CA ILE A 179 -0.48 -0.97 -21.09
C ILE A 179 0.13 -0.58 -22.44
N ALA A 180 0.01 -1.43 -23.46
CA ALA A 180 0.54 -1.16 -24.79
C ALA A 180 -0.07 0.12 -25.39
N ASN A 181 -1.38 0.33 -25.25
CA ASN A 181 -2.05 1.55 -25.71
C ASN A 181 -1.55 2.79 -24.96
N ALA A 182 -1.36 2.71 -23.64
CA ALA A 182 -0.80 3.82 -22.87
C ALA A 182 0.65 4.15 -23.27
N ILE A 183 1.45 3.14 -23.63
CA ILE A 183 2.81 3.33 -24.16
C ILE A 183 2.77 4.05 -25.51
N VAL A 184 1.89 3.63 -26.43
CA VAL A 184 1.74 4.31 -27.73
C VAL A 184 1.30 5.76 -27.58
N GLU A 185 0.39 6.04 -26.65
CA GLU A 185 -0.03 7.41 -26.36
C GLU A 185 1.11 8.23 -25.74
N ALA A 186 1.87 7.65 -24.81
CA ALA A 186 3.04 8.30 -24.23
C ALA A 186 4.11 8.62 -25.28
N ASP A 187 4.45 7.67 -26.16
CA ASP A 187 5.42 7.83 -27.25
C ASP A 187 5.03 9.02 -28.13
N GLY A 188 3.77 9.06 -28.59
CA GLY A 188 3.26 10.16 -29.41
C GLY A 188 3.35 11.52 -28.73
N GLN A 189 3.03 11.59 -27.42
CA GLN A 189 3.14 12.84 -26.66
C GLN A 189 4.60 13.27 -26.45
N ILE A 190 5.52 12.34 -26.21
CA ILE A 190 6.94 12.64 -25.99
C ILE A 190 7.61 13.06 -27.29
N LEU A 191 7.43 12.30 -28.38
CA LEU A 191 8.00 12.62 -29.69
C LEU A 191 7.56 13.99 -30.20
N SER A 192 6.35 14.45 -29.84
CA SER A 192 5.87 15.80 -30.19
C SER A 192 6.67 16.93 -29.53
N LYS A 193 7.41 16.65 -28.46
CA LYS A 193 8.19 17.62 -27.65
C LYS A 193 9.70 17.41 -27.75
N LEU A 194 10.13 16.20 -28.09
CA LEU A 194 11.52 15.76 -28.11
C LEU A 194 12.30 16.39 -29.28
N ASP A 195 13.57 16.74 -29.07
CA ASP A 195 14.45 17.12 -30.17
C ASP A 195 14.67 15.90 -31.10
N PRO A 196 14.54 16.05 -32.44
CA PRO A 196 14.75 14.95 -33.40
C PRO A 196 16.08 14.21 -33.24
N LEU A 197 17.12 14.85 -32.70
CA LEU A 197 18.40 14.22 -32.41
C LEU A 197 18.30 13.02 -31.45
N TYR A 198 17.27 13.00 -30.60
CA TYR A 198 17.07 11.96 -29.58
C TYR A 198 16.03 10.90 -29.96
N PHE A 199 15.45 10.93 -31.17
CA PHE A 199 14.40 9.98 -31.59
C PHE A 199 14.85 8.51 -31.56
N GLU A 200 16.13 8.26 -31.81
CA GLU A 200 16.73 6.91 -31.79
C GLU A 200 17.65 6.71 -30.58
N SER A 201 17.51 7.57 -29.55
CA SER A 201 18.34 7.48 -28.34
C SER A 201 17.96 6.28 -27.49
N THR A 202 18.97 5.64 -26.89
CA THR A 202 18.79 4.53 -25.93
C THR A 202 19.06 4.96 -24.49
N GLU A 203 19.02 6.27 -24.22
CA GLU A 203 19.31 6.79 -22.89
C GLU A 203 18.26 6.37 -21.87
N GLN A 204 18.73 5.84 -20.73
CA GLN A 204 17.87 5.33 -19.67
C GLN A 204 16.87 6.37 -19.14
N ASN A 205 17.23 7.66 -19.19
CA ASN A 205 16.34 8.74 -18.76
C ASN A 205 15.12 8.86 -19.67
N LEU A 206 15.26 8.68 -20.99
CA LEU A 206 14.13 8.69 -21.95
C LEU A 206 13.24 7.48 -21.75
N VAL A 207 13.84 6.29 -21.57
CA VAL A 207 13.11 5.06 -21.22
C VAL A 207 12.30 5.25 -19.93
N THR A 208 12.92 5.83 -18.91
CA THR A 208 12.28 6.07 -17.60
C THR A 208 11.19 7.14 -17.71
N ALA A 209 11.44 8.22 -18.44
CA ALA A 209 10.47 9.28 -18.65
C ALA A 209 9.22 8.77 -19.37
N GLU A 210 9.37 8.00 -20.44
CA GLU A 210 8.23 7.43 -21.15
C GLU A 210 7.49 6.39 -20.31
N THR A 211 8.21 5.58 -19.52
CA THR A 211 7.60 4.66 -18.55
C THR A 211 6.71 5.44 -17.57
N TYR A 212 7.21 6.55 -17.02
CA TYR A 212 6.44 7.39 -16.08
C TYR A 212 5.25 8.07 -16.77
N TRP A 213 5.42 8.51 -18.01
CA TRP A 213 4.34 9.09 -18.80
C TRP A 213 3.23 8.06 -19.07
N ALA A 214 3.58 6.84 -19.48
CA ALA A 214 2.64 5.75 -19.66
C ALA A 214 1.89 5.44 -18.34
N VAL A 215 2.60 5.35 -17.20
CA VAL A 215 1.97 5.15 -15.89
C VAL A 215 1.03 6.30 -15.51
N SER A 216 1.35 7.54 -15.87
CA SER A 216 0.46 8.68 -15.64
C SER A 216 -0.87 8.56 -16.41
N ILE A 217 -0.81 8.09 -17.66
CA ILE A 217 -1.98 7.81 -18.49
C ILE A 217 -2.82 6.69 -17.87
N LEU A 218 -2.18 5.60 -17.46
CA LEU A 218 -2.82 4.48 -16.79
C LEU A 218 -3.54 4.90 -15.49
N CYS A 219 -2.92 5.76 -14.68
CA CYS A 219 -3.54 6.32 -13.48
C CYS A 219 -4.77 7.18 -13.81
N ASN A 220 -4.70 8.01 -14.87
CA ASN A 220 -5.84 8.81 -15.30
C ASN A 220 -6.99 7.95 -15.83
N MET A 221 -6.70 6.87 -16.56
CA MET A 221 -7.71 5.89 -16.98
C MET A 221 -8.41 5.27 -15.75
N LYS A 222 -7.65 4.86 -14.72
CA LYS A 222 -8.22 4.34 -13.46
C LYS A 222 -9.02 5.37 -12.68
N SER A 223 -8.59 6.63 -12.69
CA SER A 223 -9.38 7.72 -12.10
C SER A 223 -10.76 7.82 -12.76
N LEU A 224 -10.85 7.69 -14.08
CA LEU A 224 -12.12 7.73 -14.81
C LEU A 224 -12.96 6.47 -14.57
N GLU A 225 -12.33 5.29 -14.55
CA GLU A 225 -13.00 4.04 -14.19
C GLU A 225 -13.61 4.12 -12.79
N ALA A 226 -12.86 4.64 -11.81
CA ALA A 226 -13.31 4.78 -10.42
C ALA A 226 -14.57 5.66 -10.28
N LEU A 227 -14.69 6.73 -11.07
CA LEU A 227 -15.89 7.57 -11.10
C LEU A 227 -17.11 6.82 -11.65
N ASN A 228 -16.90 5.83 -12.52
CA ASN A 228 -17.96 5.04 -13.12
C ASN A 228 -18.34 3.81 -12.28
N GLN A 229 -17.65 3.56 -11.16
CA GLN A 229 -18.03 2.51 -10.23
C GLN A 229 -19.21 2.97 -9.36
N ASN A 230 -20.21 2.10 -9.19
CA ASN A 230 -21.33 2.31 -8.28
C ASN A 230 -20.91 2.10 -6.82
N LEU A 231 -19.96 2.90 -6.34
CA LEU A 231 -19.52 2.88 -4.94
C LEU A 231 -20.40 3.82 -4.10
N PRO A 232 -20.81 3.42 -2.89
CA PRO A 232 -21.67 4.23 -2.04
C PRO A 232 -20.97 5.50 -1.52
N GLY A 233 -21.71 6.62 -1.50
CA GLY A 233 -21.26 7.89 -0.94
C GLY A 233 -20.13 8.57 -1.73
N ASN A 234 -19.15 9.12 -1.01
CA ASN A 234 -18.03 9.87 -1.62
C ASN A 234 -16.82 8.99 -2.00
N GLN A 235 -16.95 7.67 -1.92
CA GLN A 235 -15.82 6.75 -2.11
C GLN A 235 -15.31 6.72 -3.56
N ALA A 236 -16.21 6.69 -4.55
CA ALA A 236 -15.84 6.76 -5.96
C ALA A 236 -15.02 8.03 -6.27
N LYS A 237 -15.44 9.17 -5.72
CA LYS A 237 -14.73 10.44 -5.89
C LYS A 237 -13.36 10.43 -5.21
N ALA A 238 -13.28 9.98 -3.96
CA ALA A 238 -12.01 9.92 -3.25
C ALA A 238 -10.99 8.99 -3.93
N LEU A 239 -11.46 7.85 -4.46
CA LEU A 239 -10.63 6.93 -5.23
C LEU A 239 -10.16 7.54 -6.54
N ALA A 240 -11.06 8.22 -7.27
CA ALA A 240 -10.71 8.93 -8.48
C ALA A 240 -9.66 10.03 -8.23
N ASP A 241 -9.87 10.87 -7.22
CA ASP A 241 -8.95 11.94 -6.84
C ASP A 241 -7.56 11.39 -6.48
N SER A 242 -7.49 10.25 -5.76
CA SER A 242 -6.24 9.58 -5.42
C SER A 242 -5.46 9.10 -6.67
N TRP A 243 -6.17 8.51 -7.63
CA TRP A 243 -5.60 8.08 -8.91
C TRP A 243 -5.10 9.26 -9.74
N ALA A 244 -5.89 10.33 -9.85
CA ALA A 244 -5.51 11.54 -10.56
C ALA A 244 -4.27 12.21 -9.94
N GLU A 245 -4.19 12.29 -8.61
CA GLU A 245 -3.02 12.84 -7.92
C GLU A 245 -1.76 12.01 -8.21
N ARG A 246 -1.87 10.68 -8.18
CA ARG A 246 -0.76 9.77 -8.51
C ARG A 246 -0.33 9.94 -9.97
N GLY A 247 -1.28 10.05 -10.90
CA GLY A 247 -1.01 10.34 -12.30
C GLY A 247 -0.23 11.64 -12.49
N GLN A 248 -0.64 12.72 -11.80
CA GLN A 248 0.08 14.00 -11.87
C GLN A 248 1.51 13.92 -11.33
N LYS A 249 1.75 13.16 -10.26
CA LYS A 249 3.11 12.97 -9.72
C LYS A 249 4.02 12.31 -10.74
N TYR A 250 3.54 11.24 -11.39
CA TYR A 250 4.28 10.55 -12.46
C TYR A 250 4.54 11.45 -13.66
N LEU A 251 3.54 12.19 -14.11
CA LEU A 251 3.68 13.13 -15.22
C LEU A 251 4.75 14.18 -14.94
N ARG A 252 4.75 14.80 -13.75
CA ARG A 252 5.78 15.78 -13.37
C ARG A 252 7.18 15.18 -13.36
N GLN A 253 7.34 13.96 -12.88
CA GLN A 253 8.64 13.28 -12.89
C GLN A 253 9.10 12.97 -14.32
N ALA A 254 8.17 12.55 -15.20
CA ALA A 254 8.46 12.36 -16.61
C ALA A 254 8.93 13.66 -17.28
N GLU A 255 8.23 14.77 -17.03
CA GLU A 255 8.59 16.10 -17.57
C GLU A 255 9.95 16.59 -17.08
N LEU A 256 10.29 16.35 -15.81
CA LEU A 256 11.61 16.68 -15.26
C LEU A 256 12.72 15.92 -15.97
N LEU A 257 12.53 14.62 -16.22
CA LEU A 257 13.49 13.78 -16.94
C LEU A 257 13.62 14.18 -18.42
N LEU A 258 12.51 14.60 -19.05
CA LEU A 258 12.51 15.06 -20.44
C LEU A 258 13.15 16.43 -20.62
N GLY A 259 13.27 17.24 -19.56
CA GLY A 259 13.73 18.62 -19.63
C GLY A 259 15.07 18.81 -20.35
N SER A 260 15.99 17.85 -20.26
CA SER A 260 17.29 17.89 -20.96
C SER A 260 17.24 17.51 -22.45
N TYR A 261 16.12 16.96 -22.93
CA TYR A 261 15.96 16.41 -24.28
C TYR A 261 14.94 17.17 -25.14
N ILE A 262 14.15 18.05 -24.52
CA ILE A 262 13.15 18.87 -25.21
C ILE A 262 13.84 19.94 -26.05
N LYS A 263 13.28 20.19 -27.24
CA LYS A 263 13.76 21.21 -28.17
C LYS A 263 13.85 22.58 -27.50
N GLN A 264 15.05 23.16 -27.42
CA GLN A 264 15.22 24.53 -26.95
C GLN A 264 14.58 25.49 -27.96
N SER A 265 13.34 25.89 -27.68
CA SER A 265 12.66 26.92 -28.47
C SER A 265 13.25 28.28 -28.10
N GLY A 266 14.33 28.69 -28.77
CA GLY A 266 14.85 30.05 -28.70
C GLY A 266 16.37 30.18 -28.60
N GLN A 267 17.10 29.84 -29.66
CA GLN A 267 18.26 30.64 -30.03
C GLN A 267 18.00 31.17 -31.45
N LEU A 268 17.74 32.47 -31.55
CA LEU A 268 17.77 33.20 -32.82
C LEU A 268 19.16 32.97 -33.44
N GLU A 269 19.21 32.41 -34.65
CA GLU A 269 20.45 32.35 -35.42
C GLU A 269 20.99 33.77 -35.57
N VAL A 270 22.16 34.03 -34.99
CA VAL A 270 22.84 35.31 -35.14
C VAL A 270 23.25 35.44 -36.61
N PRO A 271 22.86 36.51 -37.32
CA PRO A 271 23.19 36.62 -38.73
C PRO A 271 24.71 36.66 -38.91
N LEU A 272 25.23 35.73 -39.72
CA LEU A 272 26.62 35.70 -40.15
C LEU A 272 26.94 37.03 -40.82
N LYS A 273 27.84 37.80 -40.20
CA LYS A 273 28.42 39.01 -40.80
C LYS A 273 29.16 38.60 -42.07
N VAL A 274 28.57 38.87 -43.23
CA VAL A 274 29.26 38.80 -44.51
C VAL A 274 30.38 39.84 -44.47
N ARG A 275 31.62 39.35 -44.51
CA ARG A 275 32.83 40.17 -44.60
C ARG A 275 32.87 40.73 -46.02
N ASN A 276 32.57 42.01 -46.21
CA ASN A 276 32.89 42.70 -47.46
C ASN A 276 34.41 42.91 -47.46
N GLU A 277 35.10 42.20 -48.35
CA GLU A 277 36.42 42.60 -48.83
C GLU A 277 36.22 43.69 -49.89
N GLY A 278 36.86 44.84 -49.67
CA GLY A 278 36.80 46.03 -50.52
C GLY A 278 37.37 47.24 -49.79
#